data_AF-A0AA43ULR6-F1
#
_entry.id   AF-A0AA43ULR6-F1
#
_cell.length_a   1.000
_cell.length_b   1.000
_cell.length_c   1.000
_cell.angle_alpha   90.00
_cell.angle_beta   90.00
_cell.angle_gamma   90.00
#
_symmetry.space_group_name_H-M   'P 1'
#
loop_
_entity.id
_entity.type
_entity.pdbx_description
1 polymer ?
#
loop_
_entity_poly.entity_id
_entity_poly.type
_entity_poly.pdbx_seq_one_letter_code
_entity_poly.pdbx_strand_id
1 'polypeptide(L)'
;GLKCGSMFRVESDLHGIHDQLQDLELLLAPRGVSVSVLRFDGTGSLIYVYRPRKLEERLTQEGVPEFLAGYGYDMTSGIGMVSQLAERFALCPTMPPEVGIFLDYPMEDVKGYIEHSGRCCRCIGCWKVYGDVEDAEKRFRSYKRCRDIYCRRFEEGCCISRLAIRA
;
A
#
# COMPACT_ATOMS: atom_id res chain seq x y z
N GLY A 1 3.47 -11.51 -4.60
CA GLY A 1 4.23 -10.50 -3.83
C GLY A 1 3.98 -10.71 -2.35
N LEU A 2 4.89 -10.26 -1.48
CA LEU A 2 4.76 -10.45 -0.03
C LEU A 2 3.62 -9.62 0.57
N LYS A 3 3.48 -8.36 0.14
CA LYS A 3 2.45 -7.40 0.58
C LYS A 3 1.26 -7.29 -0.36
N CYS A 4 0.12 -6.84 0.14
CA CYS A 4 -1.05 -6.48 -0.69
C CYS A 4 -0.82 -5.20 -1.52
N GLY A 5 -0.10 -4.21 -0.99
CA GLY A 5 0.18 -2.96 -1.72
C GLY A 5 1.28 -2.09 -1.12
N SER A 6 1.62 -1.02 -1.83
CA SER A 6 2.54 0.02 -1.37
C SER A 6 2.35 1.34 -2.07
N MET A 7 2.76 2.40 -1.37
CA MET A 7 2.65 3.76 -1.86
C MET A 7 4.02 4.41 -1.99
N PHE A 8 4.16 5.26 -2.99
CA PHE A 8 5.31 6.15 -3.14
C PHE A 8 4.87 7.44 -3.83
N ARG A 9 5.62 8.51 -3.58
CA ARG A 9 5.38 9.81 -4.21
C ARG A 9 6.28 9.95 -5.43
N VAL A 10 5.72 10.51 -6.50
CA VAL A 10 6.47 10.90 -7.70
C VAL A 10 6.29 12.39 -7.89
N GLU A 11 7.41 13.11 -7.96
CA GLU A 11 7.45 14.54 -8.29
C GLU A 11 7.39 14.67 -9.80
N SER A 12 6.18 14.90 -10.32
CA SER A 12 5.90 15.08 -11.74
C SER A 12 4.54 15.76 -11.89
N ASP A 13 4.36 16.47 -13.00
CA ASP A 13 3.05 16.96 -13.42
C ASP A 13 2.10 15.80 -13.80
N LEU A 14 0.79 16.04 -13.68
CA LEU A 14 -0.26 15.04 -13.95
C LEU A 14 -0.20 14.49 -15.38
N HIS A 15 0.16 15.31 -16.36
CA HIS A 15 0.19 14.89 -17.77
C HIS A 15 1.35 13.93 -18.03
N GLY A 16 2.57 14.29 -17.61
CA GLY A 16 3.74 13.45 -17.83
C GLY A 16 3.68 12.08 -17.12
N ILE A 17 2.99 12.01 -15.97
CA ILE A 17 2.88 10.76 -15.21
C ILE A 17 1.74 9.85 -15.72
N HIS A 18 0.69 10.40 -16.31
CA HIS A 18 -0.48 9.61 -16.72
C HIS A 18 -0.11 8.57 -17.78
N ASP A 19 0.60 8.98 -18.83
CA ASP A 19 1.02 8.08 -19.90
C ASP A 19 1.98 7.00 -19.38
N GLN A 20 2.94 7.38 -18.52
CA GLN A 20 3.87 6.44 -17.88
C GLN A 20 3.16 5.44 -16.97
N LEU A 21 2.14 5.87 -16.24
CA LEU A 21 1.34 4.99 -15.38
C LEU A 21 0.46 4.06 -16.21
N GLN A 22 -0.07 4.53 -17.34
CA GLN A 22 -0.84 3.70 -18.25
C GLN A 22 0.02 2.60 -18.87
N ASP A 23 1.23 2.94 -19.33
CA ASP A 23 2.21 1.96 -19.81
C ASP A 23 2.60 0.96 -18.72
N LEU A 24 2.82 1.45 -17.50
CA LEU A 24 3.14 0.61 -16.36
C LEU A 24 1.98 -0.32 -15.98
N GLU A 25 0.73 0.17 -16.04
CA GLU A 25 -0.47 -0.63 -15.79
C GLU A 25 -0.61 -1.74 -16.84
N LEU A 26 -0.47 -1.41 -18.13
CA LEU A 26 -0.51 -2.40 -19.21
C LEU A 26 0.57 -3.47 -19.05
N LEU A 27 1.75 -3.08 -18.57
CA LEU A 27 2.88 -3.98 -18.34
C LEU A 27 2.67 -4.90 -17.13
N LEU A 28 2.01 -4.41 -16.09
CA LEU A 28 1.91 -5.06 -14.77
C LEU A 28 0.56 -5.77 -14.52
N ALA A 29 -0.52 -5.34 -15.17
CA ALA A 29 -1.85 -5.94 -15.03
C ALA A 29 -1.86 -7.44 -15.38
N PRO A 30 -1.18 -7.93 -16.44
CA PRO A 30 -1.07 -9.38 -16.71
C PRO A 30 -0.35 -10.16 -15.60
N ARG A 31 0.42 -9.46 -14.74
CA ARG A 31 1.12 -10.01 -13.57
C ARG A 31 0.30 -9.90 -12.28
N GLY A 32 -0.94 -9.43 -12.38
CA GLY A 32 -1.87 -9.25 -11.26
C GLY A 32 -1.42 -8.14 -10.31
N VAL A 33 -0.85 -7.07 -10.87
CA VAL A 33 -0.47 -5.85 -10.15
C VAL A 33 -1.19 -4.69 -10.83
N SER A 34 -1.83 -3.84 -10.03
CA SER A 34 -2.50 -2.63 -10.47
C SER A 34 -1.86 -1.40 -9.83
N VAL A 35 -1.98 -0.28 -10.53
CA VAL A 35 -1.42 1.01 -10.19
C VAL A 35 -2.55 2.03 -10.21
N SER A 36 -2.61 2.88 -9.18
CA SER A 36 -3.64 3.92 -9.07
C SER A 36 -3.05 5.19 -8.46
N VAL A 37 -3.49 6.35 -8.97
CA VAL A 37 -3.18 7.65 -8.36
C VAL A 37 -4.17 7.89 -7.23
N LEU A 38 -3.70 8.07 -6.00
CA LEU A 38 -4.55 8.36 -4.85
C LEU A 38 -4.74 9.85 -4.61
N ARG A 39 -3.74 10.67 -4.94
CA ARG A 39 -3.77 12.12 -4.73
C ARG A 39 -2.78 12.82 -5.66
N PHE A 40 -3.14 14.03 -6.09
CA PHE A 40 -2.23 15.00 -6.69
C PHE A 40 -2.34 16.33 -5.94
N ASP A 41 -1.21 16.95 -5.62
CA ASP A 41 -1.17 18.20 -4.82
C ASP A 41 -0.53 19.38 -5.57
N GLY A 42 -0.41 19.31 -6.89
CA GLY A 42 0.25 20.33 -7.71
C GLY A 42 1.75 20.10 -7.88
N THR A 43 2.41 19.46 -6.90
CA THR A 43 3.86 19.19 -6.92
C THR A 43 4.20 17.74 -7.22
N GLY A 44 3.28 16.83 -6.96
CA GLY A 44 3.47 15.43 -7.29
C GLY A 44 2.23 14.58 -7.05
N SER A 45 2.37 13.31 -7.41
CA SER A 45 1.31 12.31 -7.30
C SER A 45 1.68 11.26 -6.26
N LEU A 46 0.72 10.90 -5.40
CA LEU A 46 0.79 9.73 -4.54
C LEU A 46 0.29 8.51 -5.31
N ILE A 47 1.20 7.59 -5.62
CA ILE A 47 0.92 6.39 -6.40
C ILE A 47 0.74 5.21 -5.45
N TYR A 48 -0.29 4.39 -5.69
CA TYR A 48 -0.53 3.13 -5.01
C TYR A 48 -0.37 1.97 -5.99
N VAL A 49 0.57 1.08 -5.69
CA VAL A 49 0.82 -0.16 -6.44
C VAL A 49 0.40 -1.33 -5.59
N TYR A 50 -0.57 -2.11 -6.05
CA TYR A 50 -1.21 -3.14 -5.26
C TYR A 50 -1.59 -4.37 -6.08
N ARG A 51 -1.98 -5.43 -5.37
CA ARG A 51 -2.48 -6.67 -5.97
C ARG A 51 -3.95 -6.82 -5.59
N PRO A 52 -4.90 -6.65 -6.53
CA PRO A 52 -6.33 -6.63 -6.21
C PRO A 52 -6.79 -7.81 -5.34
N ARG A 53 -6.40 -9.05 -5.70
CA ARG A 53 -6.76 -10.25 -4.94
C ARG A 53 -6.24 -10.25 -3.50
N LYS A 54 -4.97 -9.87 -3.29
CA LYS A 54 -4.38 -9.79 -1.94
C LYS A 54 -4.99 -8.66 -1.12
N LEU A 55 -5.32 -7.56 -1.78
CA LEU A 55 -6.00 -6.46 -1.12
C LEU A 55 -7.40 -6.88 -0.68
N GLU A 56 -8.16 -7.57 -1.53
CA GLU A 56 -9.47 -8.12 -1.19
C GLU A 56 -9.38 -9.12 -0.01
N GLU A 57 -8.42 -10.05 -0.04
CA GLU A 57 -8.14 -10.95 1.10
C GLU A 57 -7.85 -10.17 2.39
N ARG A 58 -7.06 -9.09 2.30
CA ARG A 58 -6.73 -8.24 3.46
C ARG A 58 -7.96 -7.47 3.98
N LEU A 59 -8.80 -6.96 3.08
CA LEU A 59 -9.97 -6.16 3.42
C LEU A 59 -11.14 -7.01 3.98
N THR A 60 -11.15 -8.32 3.68
CA THR A 60 -12.16 -9.27 4.17
C THR A 60 -11.73 -10.02 5.43
N GLN A 61 -10.52 -9.76 5.95
CA GLN A 61 -10.08 -10.33 7.22
C GLN A 61 -10.93 -9.83 8.39
N GLU A 62 -11.10 -10.72 9.38
CA GLU A 62 -11.90 -10.46 10.58
C GLU A 62 -11.55 -9.12 11.24
N GLY A 63 -12.57 -8.29 11.50
CA GLY A 63 -12.45 -7.00 12.15
C GLY A 63 -11.97 -5.86 11.25
N VAL A 64 -11.48 -6.14 10.04
CA VAL A 64 -11.06 -5.09 9.08
C VAL A 64 -12.26 -4.33 8.50
N PRO A 65 -13.33 -4.98 8.01
CA PRO A 65 -14.51 -4.27 7.52
C PRO A 65 -15.12 -3.35 8.58
N GLU A 66 -15.31 -3.85 9.80
CA GLU A 66 -15.92 -3.09 10.90
C GLU A 66 -15.03 -1.91 11.31
N PHE A 67 -13.71 -2.12 11.32
CA PHE A 67 -12.75 -1.06 11.60
C PHE A 67 -12.78 0.04 10.52
N LEU A 68 -12.74 -0.33 9.24
CA LEU A 68 -12.76 0.63 8.14
C LEU A 68 -14.11 1.35 8.00
N ALA A 69 -15.23 0.69 8.34
CA ALA A 69 -16.54 1.34 8.41
C ALA A 69 -16.54 2.53 9.38
N GLY A 70 -15.80 2.45 10.48
CA GLY A 70 -15.60 3.57 11.42
C GLY A 70 -14.88 4.79 10.80
N TYR A 71 -14.21 4.62 9.66
CA TYR A 71 -13.56 5.68 8.90
C TYR A 71 -14.36 6.11 7.66
N GLY A 72 -15.56 5.55 7.45
CA GLY A 72 -16.45 5.88 6.34
C GLY A 72 -16.26 5.04 5.09
N TYR A 73 -15.53 3.92 5.17
CA TYR A 73 -15.41 2.99 4.06
C TYR A 73 -16.59 2.01 4.04
N ASP A 74 -17.15 1.77 2.86
CA ASP A 74 -18.28 0.86 2.65
C ASP A 74 -17.95 -0.21 1.62
N MET A 75 -17.76 -1.45 2.10
CA MET A 75 -17.51 -2.64 1.29
C MET A 75 -18.72 -3.06 0.45
N THR A 76 -19.93 -2.61 0.80
CA THR A 76 -21.17 -2.91 0.07
C THR A 76 -21.50 -1.86 -0.97
N SER A 77 -20.82 -0.72 -0.95
CA SER A 77 -20.99 0.29 -1.98
C SER A 77 -20.58 -0.26 -3.35
N GLY A 78 -21.19 0.24 -4.41
CA GLY A 78 -20.72 -0.02 -5.78
C GLY A 78 -19.38 0.63 -6.10
N ILE A 79 -18.80 1.42 -5.17
CA ILE A 79 -17.54 2.13 -5.34
C ILE A 79 -16.41 1.26 -4.79
N GLY A 80 -15.39 1.01 -5.59
CA GLY A 80 -14.24 0.20 -5.17
C GLY A 80 -13.48 0.80 -3.98
N MET A 81 -12.95 -0.06 -3.11
CA MET A 81 -12.24 0.36 -1.89
C MET A 81 -11.02 1.25 -2.15
N VAL A 82 -10.35 1.10 -3.29
CA VAL A 82 -9.23 1.96 -3.69
C VAL A 82 -9.72 3.35 -4.13
N SER A 83 -10.90 3.43 -4.75
CA SER A 83 -11.54 4.72 -5.10
C SER A 83 -11.98 5.46 -3.83
N GLN A 84 -12.60 4.77 -2.88
CA GLN A 84 -12.94 5.35 -1.57
C GLN A 84 -11.69 5.81 -0.82
N LEU A 85 -10.58 5.08 -0.92
CA LEU A 85 -9.29 5.50 -0.36
C LEU A 85 -8.77 6.78 -1.04
N ALA A 86 -8.87 6.91 -2.36
CA ALA A 86 -8.49 8.14 -3.06
C ALA A 86 -9.36 9.33 -2.63
N GLU A 87 -10.67 9.14 -2.49
CA GLU A 87 -11.59 10.15 -1.93
C GLU A 87 -11.19 10.55 -0.51
N ARG A 88 -10.83 9.58 0.34
CA ARG A 88 -10.31 9.84 1.68
C ARG A 88 -9.06 10.72 1.65
N PHE A 89 -8.11 10.44 0.75
CA PHE A 89 -6.91 11.26 0.58
C PHE A 89 -7.21 12.68 0.06
N ALA A 90 -8.28 12.87 -0.70
CA ALA A 90 -8.71 14.19 -1.15
C ALA A 90 -9.31 15.03 -0.02
N LEU A 91 -10.02 14.38 0.92
CA LEU A 91 -10.65 15.03 2.08
C LEU A 91 -9.69 15.27 3.25
N CYS A 92 -8.63 14.47 3.37
CA CYS A 92 -7.68 14.56 4.47
C CYS A 92 -6.43 15.40 4.10
N PRO A 93 -6.07 16.42 4.89
CA PRO A 93 -4.85 17.20 4.64
C PRO A 93 -3.60 16.35 4.86
N THR A 94 -3.64 15.44 5.83
CA THR A 94 -2.57 14.49 6.18
C THR A 94 -2.91 13.07 5.75
N MET A 95 -1.91 12.18 5.76
CA MET A 95 -2.12 10.77 5.42
C MET A 95 -3.09 10.11 6.42
N PRO A 96 -4.20 9.50 5.97
CA PRO A 96 -5.15 8.83 6.85
C PRO A 96 -4.47 7.68 7.60
N PRO A 97 -4.55 7.59 8.94
CA PRO A 97 -3.80 6.59 9.70
C PRO A 97 -4.25 5.15 9.42
N GLU A 98 -5.52 4.95 9.07
CA GLU A 98 -6.09 3.66 8.66
C GLU A 98 -5.51 3.10 7.37
N VAL A 99 -4.78 3.92 6.59
CA VAL A 99 -4.10 3.49 5.35
C VAL A 99 -3.16 2.31 5.56
N GLY A 100 -2.66 2.11 6.78
CA GLY A 100 -1.82 0.96 7.12
C GLY A 100 -2.45 -0.38 6.77
N ILE A 101 -3.79 -0.50 6.80
CA ILE A 101 -4.50 -1.72 6.35
C ILE A 101 -4.24 -1.99 4.87
N PHE A 102 -4.31 -0.95 4.02
CA PHE A 102 -4.05 -1.02 2.58
C PHE A 102 -2.56 -1.24 2.23
N LEU A 103 -1.67 -1.07 3.22
CA LEU A 103 -0.24 -1.33 3.13
C LEU A 103 0.16 -2.69 3.72
N ASP A 104 -0.82 -3.51 4.11
CA ASP A 104 -0.64 -4.84 4.70
C ASP A 104 -0.02 -4.83 6.10
N TYR A 105 -0.16 -3.72 6.83
CA TYR A 105 0.28 -3.65 8.23
C TYR A 105 -0.72 -4.39 9.12
N PRO A 106 -0.26 -5.13 10.15
CA PRO A 106 -1.16 -5.79 11.10
C PRO A 106 -2.20 -4.82 11.68
N MET A 107 -3.43 -5.29 11.85
CA MET A 107 -4.51 -4.43 12.36
C MET A 107 -4.19 -3.90 13.77
N GLU A 108 -3.55 -4.72 14.61
CA GLU A 108 -3.09 -4.32 15.95
C GLU A 108 -2.12 -3.13 15.89
N ASP A 109 -1.19 -3.14 14.95
CA ASP A 109 -0.22 -2.05 14.78
C ASP A 109 -0.87 -0.77 14.26
N VAL A 110 -1.86 -0.90 13.36
CA VAL A 110 -2.64 0.25 12.87
C VAL A 110 -3.45 0.86 14.00
N LYS A 111 -4.16 0.04 14.77
CA LYS A 111 -4.94 0.49 15.95
C LYS A 111 -4.03 1.14 17.00
N GLY A 112 -2.91 0.51 17.33
CA GLY A 112 -1.94 1.06 18.28
C GLY A 112 -1.32 2.38 17.80
N TYR A 113 -1.04 2.51 16.51
CA TYR A 113 -0.58 3.78 15.94
C TYR A 113 -1.61 4.90 16.12
N ILE A 114 -2.89 4.61 15.88
CA ILE A 114 -3.98 5.57 16.06
C ILE A 114 -4.14 5.93 17.55
N GLU A 115 -4.27 4.93 18.41
CA GLU A 115 -4.49 5.09 19.86
C GLU A 115 -3.38 5.90 20.53
N HIS A 116 -2.12 5.59 20.19
CA HIS A 116 -0.97 6.28 20.77
C HIS A 116 -0.51 7.50 19.97
N SER A 117 -1.24 7.90 18.93
CA SER A 117 -0.87 9.00 18.02
C SER A 117 0.57 8.86 17.50
N GLY A 118 0.96 7.64 17.15
CA GLY A 118 2.29 7.29 16.66
C GLY A 118 3.41 7.32 17.71
N ARG A 119 3.11 7.46 19.01
CA ARG A 119 4.09 7.41 20.11
C ARG A 119 4.10 6.01 20.76
N CYS A 120 5.02 5.78 21.69
CA CYS A 120 5.07 4.57 22.52
C CYS A 120 5.09 3.23 21.76
N CYS A 121 5.62 3.22 20.53
CA CYS A 121 5.79 1.98 19.77
C CYS A 121 6.87 1.09 20.41
N ARG A 122 6.67 -0.22 20.33
CA ARG A 122 7.59 -1.24 20.86
C ARG A 122 8.82 -1.43 19.97
N CYS A 123 8.65 -1.28 18.66
CA CYS A 123 9.70 -1.41 17.66
C CYS A 123 9.40 -0.52 16.44
N ILE A 124 10.44 -0.13 15.70
CA ILE A 124 10.34 0.67 14.48
C ILE A 124 11.11 -0.05 13.36
N GLY A 125 10.42 -0.30 12.25
CA GLY A 125 11.03 -0.84 11.03
C GLY A 125 10.30 -0.33 9.80
N CYS A 126 9.69 -1.23 9.02
CA CYS A 126 8.86 -0.82 7.88
C CYS A 126 7.60 -0.06 8.31
N TRP A 127 7.12 -0.29 9.54
CA TRP A 127 6.09 0.49 10.22
C TRP A 127 6.42 0.56 11.72
N LYS A 128 5.61 1.30 12.49
CA LYS A 128 5.70 1.35 13.96
C LYS A 128 4.90 0.20 14.56
N VAL A 129 5.56 -0.64 15.35
CA VAL A 129 4.99 -1.87 15.92
C VAL A 129 4.44 -1.60 17.32
N TYR A 130 3.23 -2.09 17.56
CA TYR A 130 2.50 -2.03 18.82
C TYR A 130 2.12 -3.42 19.32
N GLY A 131 2.00 -4.41 18.42
CA GLY A 131 1.72 -5.81 18.74
C GLY A 131 2.96 -6.67 18.92
N ASP A 132 3.00 -7.79 18.20
CA ASP A 132 4.08 -8.78 18.21
C ASP A 132 5.34 -8.25 17.49
N VAL A 133 6.37 -7.96 18.28
CA VAL A 133 7.67 -7.48 17.79
C VAL A 133 8.42 -8.54 16.99
N GLU A 134 8.38 -9.81 17.41
CA GLU A 134 9.12 -10.87 16.73
C GLU A 134 8.55 -11.14 15.33
N ASP A 135 7.22 -11.21 15.21
CA ASP A 135 6.56 -11.38 13.91
C ASP A 135 6.83 -10.17 13.00
N ALA A 136 6.71 -8.95 13.53
CA ALA A 136 7.01 -7.74 12.78
C ALA A 136 8.45 -7.73 12.25
N GLU A 137 9.43 -8.09 13.07
CA GLU A 137 10.82 -8.19 12.64
C GLU A 137 11.05 -9.28 11.58
N LYS A 138 10.38 -10.44 11.70
CA LYS A 138 10.44 -11.49 10.66
C LYS A 138 9.90 -10.95 9.33
N ARG A 139 8.81 -10.19 9.34
CA ARG A 139 8.27 -9.51 8.15
C ARG A 139 9.24 -8.46 7.61
N PHE A 140 9.81 -7.61 8.45
CA PHE A 140 10.82 -6.60 8.03
C PHE A 140 12.00 -7.25 7.33
N ARG A 141 12.56 -8.34 7.89
CA ARG A 141 13.66 -9.10 7.28
C ARG A 141 13.25 -9.67 5.92
N SER A 142 12.04 -10.23 5.82
CA SER A 142 11.52 -10.78 4.58
C SER A 142 11.34 -9.70 3.50
N TYR A 143 10.82 -8.53 3.87
CA TYR A 143 10.65 -7.40 2.97
C TYR A 143 11.99 -6.85 2.50
N LYS A 144 12.94 -6.66 3.41
CA LYS A 144 14.30 -6.23 3.09
C LYS A 144 14.98 -7.21 2.13
N ARG A 145 14.94 -8.50 2.43
CA ARG A 145 15.52 -9.54 1.55
C ARG A 145 14.88 -9.53 0.16
N CYS A 146 13.55 -9.43 0.08
CA CYS A 146 12.85 -9.37 -1.20
C CYS A 146 13.25 -8.13 -2.00
N ARG A 147 13.29 -6.96 -1.36
CA ARG A 147 13.73 -5.71 -1.98
C ARG A 147 15.16 -5.84 -2.51
N ASP A 148 16.09 -6.31 -1.68
CA ASP A 148 17.51 -6.38 -2.04
C ASP A 148 17.74 -7.34 -3.23
N ILE A 149 17.02 -8.47 -3.29
CA ILE A 149 17.06 -9.39 -4.45
C ILE A 149 16.50 -8.72 -5.70
N TYR A 150 15.36 -8.04 -5.59
CA TYR A 150 14.68 -7.42 -6.73
C TYR A 150 15.46 -6.23 -7.27
N CYS A 151 16.02 -5.38 -6.40
CA CYS A 151 16.88 -4.27 -6.79
C CYS A 151 18.12 -4.78 -7.53
N ARG A 152 18.82 -5.79 -6.98
CA ARG A 152 19.97 -6.38 -7.65
C ARG A 152 19.63 -6.90 -9.04
N ARG A 153 18.52 -7.64 -9.17
CA ARG A 153 18.09 -8.18 -10.47
C ARG A 153 17.71 -7.09 -11.46
N PHE A 154 17.12 -6.00 -10.98
CA PHE A 154 16.82 -4.84 -11.80
C PHE A 154 18.11 -4.14 -12.29
N GLU A 155 19.09 -3.96 -11.40
CA GLU A 155 20.42 -3.43 -11.73
C GLU A 155 21.19 -4.32 -12.73
N GLU A 156 20.99 -5.64 -12.67
CA GLU A 156 21.49 -6.63 -13.64
C GLU A 156 20.73 -6.59 -15.00
N GLY A 157 19.78 -5.67 -15.17
CA GLY A 157 19.04 -5.47 -16.43
C GLY A 157 17.74 -6.27 -16.56
N CYS A 158 17.27 -6.93 -15.49
CA CYS A 158 15.98 -7.61 -15.52
C CYS A 158 14.83 -6.59 -15.55
N CYS A 159 13.97 -6.65 -16.58
CA CYS A 159 12.86 -5.72 -16.71
C CYS A 159 11.80 -5.91 -15.61
N ILE A 160 11.09 -4.82 -15.27
CA ILE A 160 10.12 -4.79 -14.17
C ILE A 160 8.98 -5.81 -14.34
N SER A 161 8.55 -6.09 -15.58
CA SER A 161 7.52 -7.07 -15.86
C SER A 161 7.93 -8.49 -15.50
N ARG A 162 9.22 -8.85 -15.66
CA ARG A 162 9.76 -10.15 -15.25
C ARG A 162 9.90 -10.25 -13.73
N LEU A 163 10.25 -9.14 -13.08
CA LEU A 163 10.32 -9.06 -11.61
C LEU A 163 8.92 -9.14 -10.99
N ALA A 164 7.90 -8.62 -11.65
CA ALA A 164 6.50 -8.80 -11.27
C ALA A 164 6.05 -10.26 -11.49
N ILE A 165 6.44 -11.13 -10.57
CA ILE A 165 6.01 -12.53 -10.54
C ILE A 165 4.53 -12.58 -10.17
N ARG A 166 3.75 -13.40 -10.89
CA ARG A 166 2.34 -13.66 -10.55
C ARG A 166 2.31 -14.46 -9.24
N ALA A 167 1.55 -13.97 -8.26
CA ALA A 167 1.33 -14.67 -7.00
C ALA A 167 -0.03 -15.35 -7.01
#